data_AF-A0A5C1HS81-F1
#
_entry.id   AF-A0A5C1HS81-F1
#
_cell.length_a   1.000
_cell.length_b   1.000
_cell.length_c   1.000
_cell.angle_alpha   90.00
_cell.angle_beta   90.00
_cell.angle_gamma   90.00
#
_symmetry.space_group_name_H-M   'P 1'
#
loop_
_entity.id
_entity.type
_entity.pdbx_description
1 polymer ?
#
loop_
_entity_poly.entity_id
_entity_poly.type
_entity_poly.pdbx_seq_one_letter_code
_entity_poly.pdbx_strand_id
1 'polypeptide(L)'
;MSQKKAKIFKSLGNRHIAFDVDAKEDIIAFIKSKPIYNKKFNLIIDVILQNLRVPDLFDKEDIDNKSKDVWAMKFLKGGDNPRIYCKEVRTADKNYVIVAAAVLEKKKNQKNKAKEISLIHQVAENIYTIIEPKKENT
;
A
#
# COMPACT_ATOMS: atom_id res chain seq x y z
N MET A 1 8.07 16.29 5.96
CA MET A 1 6.69 15.88 5.64
C MET A 1 6.37 16.35 4.23
N SER A 2 6.03 15.42 3.33
CA SER A 2 5.78 15.72 1.91
C SER A 2 4.28 15.69 1.62
N GLN A 3 3.73 16.77 1.08
CA GLN A 3 2.32 16.85 0.70
C GLN A 3 2.13 16.17 -0.65
N LYS A 4 1.30 15.12 -0.69
CA LYS A 4 1.07 14.28 -1.87
C LYS A 4 -0.42 14.07 -2.12
N LYS A 5 -0.75 13.64 -3.32
CA LYS A 5 -2.11 13.30 -3.73
C LYS A 5 -2.23 11.79 -3.85
N ALA A 6 -3.34 11.23 -3.40
CA ALA A 6 -3.66 9.82 -3.59
C ALA A 6 -5.02 9.70 -4.28
N LYS A 7 -5.10 8.91 -5.35
CA LYS A 7 -6.35 8.69 -6.08
C LYS A 7 -6.94 7.35 -5.71
N ILE A 8 -8.20 7.34 -5.27
CA ILE A 8 -8.93 6.11 -4.97
C ILE A 8 -9.01 5.24 -6.23
N PHE A 9 -8.69 3.96 -6.06
CA PHE A 9 -8.71 2.92 -7.07
C PHE A 9 -9.91 1.98 -6.88
N LYS A 10 -10.17 1.52 -5.65
CA LYS A 10 -11.26 0.59 -5.34
C LYS A 10 -11.80 0.86 -3.94
N SER A 11 -13.09 0.58 -3.74
CA SER A 11 -13.81 0.84 -2.49
C SER A 11 -14.73 -0.34 -2.15
N LEU A 12 -14.92 -0.58 -0.85
CA LEU A 12 -15.97 -1.45 -0.31
C LEU A 12 -16.41 -0.89 1.04
N GLY A 13 -17.65 -0.39 1.12
CA GLY A 13 -18.12 0.34 2.31
C GLY A 13 -17.23 1.54 2.62
N ASN A 14 -16.75 1.64 3.86
CA ASN A 14 -15.85 2.70 4.33
C ASN A 14 -14.36 2.38 4.14
N ARG A 15 -14.02 1.32 3.39
CA ARG A 15 -12.64 0.91 3.09
C ARG A 15 -12.29 1.21 1.66
N HIS A 16 -11.16 1.86 1.47
CA HIS A 16 -10.67 2.27 0.16
C HIS A 16 -9.22 1.90 -0.02
N ILE A 17 -8.87 1.68 -1.27
CA ILE A 17 -7.48 1.52 -1.69
C ILE A 17 -7.21 2.59 -2.72
N ALA A 18 -6.10 3.30 -2.53
CA ALA A 18 -5.67 4.39 -3.37
C ALA A 18 -4.22 4.16 -3.81
N PHE A 19 -3.83 4.81 -4.90
CA PHE A 19 -2.44 4.94 -5.28
C PHE A 19 -1.97 6.36 -5.02
N ASP A 20 -0.77 6.49 -4.44
CA ASP A 20 0.00 7.72 -4.56
C ASP A 20 0.13 8.07 -6.05
N VAL A 21 -0.24 9.30 -6.42
CA VAL A 21 -0.27 9.73 -7.82
C VAL A 21 1.11 9.63 -8.46
N ASP A 22 2.18 9.94 -7.74
CA ASP A 22 3.54 9.97 -8.28
C ASP A 22 4.15 8.56 -8.39
N ALA A 23 3.75 7.65 -7.50
CA ALA A 23 4.26 6.27 -7.50
C ALA A 23 3.38 5.30 -8.29
N LYS A 24 2.23 5.76 -8.80
CA LYS A 24 1.22 4.89 -9.43
C LYS A 24 1.78 4.10 -10.59
N GLU A 25 2.56 4.74 -11.45
CA GLU A 25 3.07 4.13 -12.69
C GLU A 25 4.03 2.98 -12.37
N ASP A 26 4.97 3.20 -11.45
CA ASP A 26 5.90 2.18 -10.97
C ASP A 26 5.18 1.00 -10.33
N ILE A 27 4.16 1.29 -9.50
CA ILE A 27 3.36 0.24 -8.84
C ILE A 27 2.60 -0.59 -9.87
N ILE A 28 1.95 0.06 -10.84
CA ILE A 28 1.20 -0.64 -11.90
C ILE A 28 2.14 -1.43 -12.80
N ALA A 29 3.32 -0.88 -13.15
CA ALA A 29 4.34 -1.59 -13.91
C ALA A 29 4.83 -2.84 -13.15
N PHE A 30 5.11 -2.72 -11.85
CA PHE A 30 5.47 -3.84 -10.99
C PHE A 30 4.37 -4.91 -10.97
N ILE A 31 3.11 -4.53 -10.72
CA ILE A 31 1.98 -5.49 -10.67
C ILE A 31 1.81 -6.22 -12.01
N LYS A 32 1.98 -5.52 -13.13
CA LYS A 32 1.82 -6.07 -14.48
C LYS A 32 3.04 -6.87 -14.96
N SER A 33 4.21 -6.67 -14.35
CA SER A 33 5.47 -7.33 -14.77
C SER A 33 5.39 -8.85 -14.77
N LYS A 34 4.56 -9.45 -13.89
CA LYS A 34 4.33 -10.90 -13.85
C LYS A 34 2.86 -11.21 -13.58
N PRO A 35 2.23 -12.18 -14.29
CA PRO A 35 0.85 -12.58 -14.05
C PRO A 35 0.55 -12.99 -12.60
N ILE A 36 1.52 -13.61 -11.92
CA ILE A 36 1.40 -14.01 -10.52
C ILE A 36 1.29 -12.79 -9.58
N TYR A 37 1.96 -11.68 -9.89
CA TYR A 37 1.88 -10.47 -9.07
C TYR A 37 0.50 -9.83 -9.21
N ASN A 38 -0.07 -9.76 -10.41
CA ASN A 38 -1.44 -9.27 -10.61
C ASN A 38 -2.47 -10.10 -9.84
N LYS A 39 -2.41 -11.45 -9.94
CA LYS A 39 -3.30 -12.34 -9.16
C LYS A 39 -3.17 -12.11 -7.66
N LYS A 40 -1.93 -11.97 -7.18
CA LYS A 40 -1.65 -11.75 -5.77
C LYS A 40 -2.11 -10.39 -5.28
N PHE A 41 -1.91 -9.34 -6.08
CA PHE A 41 -2.39 -8.00 -5.80
C PHE A 41 -3.90 -8.02 -5.61
N ASN A 42 -4.67 -8.62 -6.53
CA ASN A 42 -6.13 -8.71 -6.41
C ASN A 42 -6.56 -9.43 -5.12
N LEU A 43 -5.90 -10.53 -4.74
CA LEU A 43 -6.16 -11.20 -3.48
C LEU A 43 -5.91 -10.30 -2.26
N ILE A 44 -4.80 -9.54 -2.26
CA ILE A 44 -4.46 -8.60 -1.18
C ILE A 44 -5.48 -7.47 -1.09
N ILE A 45 -5.88 -6.92 -2.24
CA ILE A 45 -6.95 -5.91 -2.35
C ILE A 45 -8.23 -6.41 -1.68
N ASP A 46 -8.64 -7.64 -1.99
CA ASP A 46 -9.87 -8.21 -1.43
C ASP A 46 -9.77 -8.44 0.09
N VAL A 47 -8.62 -8.89 0.59
CA VAL A 47 -8.33 -9.00 2.03
C VAL A 47 -8.47 -7.65 2.73
N ILE A 48 -7.88 -6.60 2.17
CA ILE A 48 -7.92 -5.24 2.75
C ILE A 48 -9.35 -4.70 2.79
N LEU A 49 -10.07 -4.80 1.66
CA LEU A 49 -11.42 -4.27 1.50
C LEU A 49 -12.43 -5.01 2.38
N GLN A 50 -12.32 -6.33 2.50
CA GLN A 50 -13.19 -7.14 3.35
C GLN A 50 -12.81 -7.12 4.84
N ASN A 51 -11.79 -6.35 5.23
CA ASN A 51 -11.29 -6.29 6.60
C ASN A 51 -10.84 -7.65 7.15
N LEU A 52 -10.26 -8.51 6.31
CA LEU A 52 -9.77 -9.81 6.73
C LEU A 52 -8.36 -9.68 7.30
N ARG A 53 -8.08 -10.39 8.38
CA ARG A 53 -6.74 -10.44 8.98
C ARG A 53 -5.91 -11.57 8.37
N VAL A 54 -5.09 -11.24 7.36
CA VAL A 54 -4.15 -12.19 6.74
C VAL A 54 -2.73 -11.59 6.73
N PRO A 55 -1.98 -11.66 7.85
CA PRO A 55 -0.66 -11.02 7.99
C PRO A 55 0.40 -11.51 6.98
N ASP A 56 0.17 -12.66 6.37
CA ASP A 56 1.00 -13.19 5.30
C ASP A 56 0.87 -12.44 3.97
N LEU A 57 -0.23 -11.69 3.82
CA LEU A 57 -0.61 -10.94 2.62
C LEU A 57 -0.57 -9.43 2.84
N PHE A 58 -1.01 -8.98 4.00
CA PHE A 58 -1.07 -7.57 4.36
C PHE A 58 -0.91 -7.41 5.86
N ASP A 59 0.10 -6.65 6.27
CA ASP A 59 0.45 -6.49 7.68
C ASP A 59 1.17 -5.19 7.94
N LYS A 60 1.18 -4.78 9.21
CA LYS A 60 1.79 -3.55 9.66
C LYS A 60 3.32 -3.65 9.70
N GLU A 61 4.03 -2.61 9.26
CA GLU A 61 5.48 -2.48 9.41
C GLU A 61 5.78 -1.66 10.68
N ASP A 62 5.62 -2.31 11.83
CA ASP A 62 5.86 -1.71 13.15
C ASP A 62 7.35 -1.83 13.54
N ILE A 63 8.20 -1.09 12.83
CA ILE A 63 9.65 -1.08 13.09
C ILE A 63 10.07 -0.04 14.13
N ASP A 64 9.32 1.06 14.24
CA ASP A 64 9.55 2.13 15.21
C ASP A 64 8.31 3.04 15.35
N ASN A 65 8.43 4.04 16.22
CA ASN A 65 7.34 4.98 16.48
C ASN A 65 7.01 5.91 15.29
N LYS A 66 7.89 6.04 14.29
CA LYS A 66 7.69 6.92 13.13
C LYS A 66 6.85 6.24 12.05
N SER A 67 6.87 4.91 11.96
CA SER A 67 6.19 4.15 10.91
C SER A 67 4.88 3.46 11.36
N LYS A 68 4.22 3.99 12.40
CA LYS A 68 3.01 3.38 13.00
C LYS A 68 1.79 3.30 12.08
N ASP A 69 1.82 3.95 10.93
CA ASP A 69 0.76 3.93 9.93
C ASP A 69 1.22 3.28 8.62
N VAL A 70 2.41 2.66 8.62
CA VAL A 70 2.95 1.97 7.44
C VAL A 70 2.55 0.49 7.46
N TRP A 71 2.09 0.03 6.32
CA TRP A 71 1.70 -1.35 6.06
C TRP A 71 2.43 -1.88 4.83
N ALA A 72 2.47 -3.20 4.66
CA ALA A 72 3.07 -3.82 3.50
C ALA A 72 2.14 -4.87 2.88
N MET A 73 1.92 -4.75 1.57
CA MET A 73 1.41 -5.83 0.73
C MET A 73 2.56 -6.81 0.45
N LYS A 74 2.37 -8.09 0.80
CA LYS A 74 3.39 -9.15 0.73
C LYS A 74 3.04 -10.12 -0.40
N PHE A 75 3.86 -10.15 -1.45
CA PHE A 75 3.48 -10.85 -2.68
C PHE A 75 3.84 -12.35 -2.67
N LEU A 76 5.12 -12.69 -2.63
CA LEU A 76 5.58 -14.07 -2.66
C LEU A 76 6.44 -14.37 -1.43
N LYS A 77 6.18 -15.49 -0.75
CA LYS A 77 7.06 -16.01 0.29
C LYS A 77 8.03 -17.00 -0.33
N GLY A 78 9.31 -16.91 0.04
CA GLY A 78 10.39 -17.69 -0.59
C GLY A 78 10.73 -17.12 -1.97
N GLY A 79 11.98 -16.71 -2.17
CA GLY A 79 12.43 -16.01 -3.39
C GLY A 79 12.57 -14.50 -3.18
N ASP A 80 12.17 -13.69 -4.16
CA ASP A 80 12.43 -12.25 -4.14
C ASP A 80 11.63 -11.50 -3.05
N ASN A 81 10.50 -12.04 -2.59
CA ASN A 81 9.66 -11.44 -1.55
C ASN A 81 9.40 -9.93 -1.76
N PRO A 82 8.84 -9.55 -2.92
CA PRO A 82 8.55 -8.14 -3.18
C PRO A 82 7.46 -7.62 -2.26
N ARG A 83 7.57 -6.32 -1.96
CA ARG A 83 6.62 -5.58 -1.13
C ARG A 83 6.12 -4.35 -1.87
N ILE A 84 4.86 -4.01 -1.64
CA ILE A 84 4.38 -2.65 -1.83
C ILE A 84 4.15 -2.07 -0.44
N TYR A 85 4.88 -1.02 -0.09
CA TYR A 85 4.66 -0.28 1.14
C TYR A 85 3.50 0.69 0.96
N CYS A 86 2.65 0.75 1.98
CA CYS A 86 1.43 1.51 1.99
C CYS A 86 1.35 2.37 3.24
N LYS A 87 0.63 3.47 3.14
CA LYS A 87 0.26 4.31 4.29
C LYS A 87 -1.23 4.20 4.57
N GLU A 88 -1.57 3.95 5.82
CA GLU A 88 -2.93 4.07 6.31
C GLU A 88 -3.28 5.54 6.52
N VAL A 89 -4.41 5.97 5.95
CA VAL A 89 -4.96 7.32 6.11
C VAL A 89 -6.41 7.19 6.57
N ARG A 90 -6.76 7.90 7.64
CA ARG A 90 -8.14 8.05 8.09
C ARG A 90 -8.67 9.41 7.65
N THR A 91 -9.80 9.43 6.95
CA THR A 91 -10.46 10.68 6.57
C THR A 91 -11.35 11.18 7.70
N ALA A 92 -11.80 12.45 7.60
CA ALA A 92 -12.75 13.03 8.54
C ALA A 92 -14.06 12.23 8.60
N ASP A 93 -14.50 11.67 7.47
CA ASP A 93 -15.71 10.84 7.35
C ASP A 93 -15.55 9.40 7.86
N LYS A 94 -14.49 9.14 8.65
CA LYS A 94 -14.16 7.82 9.21
C LYS A 94 -13.89 6.75 8.14
N ASN A 95 -13.51 7.15 6.93
CA ASN A 95 -13.06 6.21 5.91
C ASN A 95 -11.64 5.73 6.21
N TYR A 96 -11.38 4.47 5.91
CA TYR A 96 -10.09 3.81 6.04
C TYR A 96 -9.47 3.65 4.66
N VAL A 97 -8.40 4.41 4.39
CA VAL A 97 -7.76 4.43 3.07
C VAL A 97 -6.36 3.83 3.19
N ILE A 98 -6.08 2.77 2.43
CA ILE A 98 -4.73 2.25 2.22
C ILE A 98 -4.16 2.86 0.95
N VAL A 99 -3.13 3.68 1.09
CA VAL A 99 -2.43 4.33 -0.02
C VAL A 99 -1.18 3.53 -0.37
N ALA A 100 -1.16 2.87 -1.53
CA ALA A 100 0.04 2.22 -2.05
C ALA A 100 1.03 3.28 -2.56
N ALA A 101 2.27 3.27 -2.05
CA ALA A 101 3.17 4.43 -2.15
C ALA A 101 4.62 4.09 -2.60
N ALA A 102 5.11 2.87 -2.39
CA ALA A 102 6.46 2.50 -2.83
C ALA A 102 6.59 1.01 -3.11
N VAL A 103 7.37 0.65 -4.13
CA VAL A 103 7.70 -0.74 -4.47
C VAL A 103 9.08 -1.10 -3.92
N LEU A 104 9.18 -2.27 -3.30
CA LEU A 104 10.43 -2.96 -3.05
C LEU A 104 10.42 -4.27 -3.84
N GLU A 105 11.14 -4.30 -4.96
CA GLU A 105 11.16 -5.46 -5.87
C GLU A 105 11.74 -6.73 -5.24
N LYS A 106 12.66 -6.56 -4.27
CA LYS A 106 13.31 -7.68 -3.61
C LYS A 106 13.62 -7.40 -2.16
N LYS A 107 13.06 -8.19 -1.25
CA LYS A 107 13.43 -8.24 0.15
C LYS A 107 14.30 -9.46 0.41
N LYS A 108 15.62 -9.24 0.45
CA LYS A 108 16.62 -10.31 0.62
C LYS A 108 16.71 -10.87 2.05
N ASN A 109 16.34 -10.08 3.05
CA ASN A 109 16.58 -10.42 4.46
C ASN A 109 15.26 -10.48 5.23
N GLN A 110 15.18 -11.39 6.20
CA GLN A 110 14.02 -11.49 7.08
C GLN A 110 13.82 -10.19 7.89
N LYS A 111 14.91 -9.63 8.44
CA LYS A 111 14.91 -8.32 9.11
C LYS A 111 14.99 -7.18 8.08
N ASN A 112 14.44 -6.02 8.42
CA ASN A 112 14.58 -4.80 7.62
C ASN A 112 16.01 -4.26 7.72
N LYS A 113 16.63 -3.92 6.59
CA LYS A 113 17.94 -3.24 6.54
C LYS A 113 17.72 -1.77 6.15
N ALA A 114 18.81 -1.02 6.06
CA ALA A 114 18.80 0.42 5.79
C ALA A 114 17.91 0.81 4.58
N LYS A 115 17.95 0.04 3.48
CA LYS A 115 17.11 0.32 2.30
C LYS A 115 15.63 0.16 2.59
N GLU A 116 15.22 -0.94 3.23
CA GLU A 116 13.81 -1.15 3.58
C GLU A 116 13.33 -0.13 4.60
N ILE A 117 14.16 0.17 5.62
CA ILE A 117 13.86 1.18 6.64
C ILE A 117 13.68 2.56 5.99
N SER A 118 14.58 2.94 5.07
CA SER A 118 14.49 4.22 4.36
C SER A 118 13.20 4.35 3.55
N LEU A 119 12.77 3.30 2.86
CA LEU A 119 11.51 3.31 2.11
C LEU A 119 10.31 3.39 3.05
N ILE A 120 10.33 2.65 4.16
CA ILE A 120 9.27 2.69 5.18
C ILE A 120 9.15 4.10 5.77
N HIS A 121 10.27 4.74 6.13
CA HIS A 121 10.28 6.11 6.65
C HIS A 121 9.81 7.13 5.62
N GLN A 122 10.24 7.00 4.35
CA GLN A 122 9.76 7.84 3.27
C GLN A 122 8.24 7.76 3.13
N VAL A 123 7.66 6.56 3.16
CA VAL A 123 6.21 6.37 3.09
C VAL A 123 5.52 6.96 4.33
N ALA A 124 6.11 6.80 5.51
CA ALA A 124 5.58 7.36 6.75
C ALA A 124 5.52 8.90 6.74
N GLU A 125 6.46 9.59 6.09
CA GLU A 125 6.50 11.05 6.03
C GLU A 125 5.50 11.68 5.05
N ASN A 126 4.87 10.88 4.21
CA ASN A 126 3.89 11.35 3.23
C ASN A 126 2.60 11.76 3.93
N ILE A 127 2.07 12.93 3.58
CA ILE A 127 0.73 13.38 3.96
C ILE A 127 -0.11 13.42 2.69
N TYR A 128 -1.28 12.79 2.72
CA TYR A 128 -2.10 12.62 1.52
C TYR A 128 -3.38 13.44 1.57
N THR A 129 -3.60 14.20 0.50
CA THR A 129 -4.93 14.63 0.08
C THR A 129 -5.57 13.53 -0.77
N ILE A 130 -6.67 12.95 -0.29
CA ILE A 130 -7.38 11.88 -0.99
C ILE A 130 -8.29 12.47 -2.08
N ILE A 131 -8.14 11.97 -3.29
CA ILE A 131 -8.95 12.33 -4.45
C ILE A 131 -9.96 11.20 -4.68
N GLU A 132 -11.22 11.51 -4.43
CA GLU A 132 -12.33 10.59 -4.69
C GLU A 132 -12.59 10.45 -6.21
N PRO A 133 -13.09 9.30 -6.67
CA PRO A 133 -13.59 9.21 -8.04
C PRO A 133 -14.81 10.12 -8.16
N LYS A 134 -14.92 10.87 -9.26
CA LYS A 134 -16.16 11.60 -9.57
C LYS A 134 -17.29 10.56 -9.60
N LYS A 135 -18.29 10.71 -8.73
CA LYS A 135 -19.56 10.01 -8.89
C LYS A 135 -20.19 10.59 -10.15
N GLU A 136 -20.25 9.80 -11.21
CA GLU A 136 -21.15 10.12 -12.32
C GLU A 136 -22.56 9.99 -11.76
N ASN A 137 -23.23 11.13 -11.55
CA ASN A 137 -24.64 11.15 -11.19
C ASN A 137 -25.39 10.42 -12.31
N THR A 138 -25.95 9.25 -11.99
CA THR A 138 -26.89 8.53 -12.84
C THR A 138 -28.24 8.55 -12.15
#